data_AF-A0A1T1IBF7-F1
#
_entry.id   AF-A0A1T1IBF7-F1
#
_cell.length_a   1.000
_cell.length_b   1.000
_cell.length_c   1.000
_cell.angle_alpha   90.00
_cell.angle_beta   90.00
_cell.angle_gamma   90.00
#
_symmetry.space_group_name_H-M   'P 1'
#
loop_
_entity.id
_entity.type
_entity.pdbx_description
1 polymer ?
#
loop_
_entity_poly.entity_id
_entity_poly.type
_entity_poly.pdbx_seq_one_letter_code
_entity_poly.pdbx_strand_id
1 'polypeptide(L)'
;MNEKQLLKRINGKQRGGCFLQRFLAFGFGAFLLGMGVMLWFRNGFELAVPLLIILSLPPLYLAILAADDTVDSWFSVLEIFR
;
A
#
# COMPACT_ATOMS: atom_id res chain seq x y z
N MET A 1 14.63 33.59 -4.78
CA MET A 1 13.95 32.57 -3.95
C MET A 1 14.70 31.26 -4.16
N ASN A 2 15.26 30.69 -3.09
CA ASN A 2 16.44 29.82 -3.15
C ASN A 2 16.07 28.37 -3.52
N GLU A 3 16.72 27.73 -4.49
CA GLU A 3 16.44 26.36 -4.96
C GLU A 3 16.39 25.34 -3.81
N LYS A 4 17.16 25.60 -2.74
CA LYS A 4 17.15 24.80 -1.50
C LYS A 4 15.81 24.80 -0.76
N GLN A 5 15.00 25.86 -0.87
CA GLN A 5 13.65 25.91 -0.28
C GLN A 5 12.61 25.20 -1.14
N LEU A 6 12.79 25.18 -2.47
CA LEU A 6 11.96 24.39 -3.39
C LEU A 6 12.15 22.89 -3.14
N LEU A 7 13.40 22.43 -3.07
CA LEU A 7 13.72 21.03 -2.76
C LEU A 7 13.19 20.60 -1.38
N LYS A 8 13.23 21.49 -0.38
CA LYS A 8 12.70 21.20 0.96
C LYS A 8 11.17 21.12 0.99
N ARG A 9 10.47 21.92 0.17
CA ARG A 9 9.00 21.80 0.00
C ARG A 9 8.62 20.55 -0.77
N ILE A 10 9.34 20.20 -1.83
CA ILE A 10 9.06 18.99 -2.63
C ILE A 10 9.32 17.74 -1.79
N ASN A 11 10.48 17.63 -1.13
CA ASN A 11 10.79 16.51 -0.23
C ASN A 11 9.87 16.45 1.00
N GLY A 12 9.44 17.60 1.53
CA GLY A 12 8.49 17.66 2.64
C GLY A 12 7.08 17.17 2.25
N LYS A 13 6.64 17.48 1.02
CA LYS A 13 5.34 17.07 0.50
C LYS A 13 5.33 15.59 0.07
N GLN A 14 6.43 15.11 -0.52
CA GLN A 14 6.61 13.69 -0.88
C GLN A 14 6.68 12.78 0.36
N ARG A 15 7.41 13.16 1.41
CA ARG A 15 7.47 12.34 2.65
C ARG A 15 6.12 12.16 3.33
N GLY A 16 5.27 13.20 3.32
CA GLY A 16 3.89 13.10 3.83
C GLY A 16 2.99 12.23 2.95
N GLY A 17 3.16 12.30 1.63
CA GLY A 17 2.43 11.47 0.66
C GLY A 17 2.81 9.99 0.74
N CYS A 18 4.11 9.68 0.79
CA CYS A 18 4.63 8.31 0.88
C CYS A 18 4.21 7.61 2.18
N PHE A 19 4.18 8.32 3.31
CA PHE A 19 3.66 7.77 4.57
C PHE A 19 2.16 7.44 4.47
N LEU A 20 1.36 8.34 3.88
CA LEU A 20 -0.07 8.11 3.66
C LEU A 20 -0.33 6.94 2.70
N GLN A 21 0.44 6.84 1.62
CA GLN A 21 0.40 5.74 0.66
C GLN A 21 0.74 4.40 1.32
N ARG A 22 1.80 4.35 2.14
CA ARG A 22 2.14 3.16 2.93
C ARG A 22 1.04 2.80 3.91
N PHE A 23 0.44 3.78 4.57
CA PHE A 23 -0.66 3.55 5.50
C PHE A 23 -1.90 2.99 4.79
N LEU A 24 -2.23 3.52 3.61
CA LEU A 24 -3.31 3.01 2.75
C LEU A 24 -3.02 1.59 2.27
N ALA A 25 -1.80 1.31 1.82
CA ALA A 25 -1.38 -0.02 1.40
C ALA A 25 -1.45 -1.02 2.56
N PHE A 26 -0.99 -0.62 3.75
CA PHE A 26 -1.09 -1.43 4.96
C PHE A 26 -2.55 -1.73 5.31
N GLY A 27 -3.40 -0.70 5.32
CA GLY A 27 -4.82 -0.83 5.62
C GLY A 27 -5.53 -1.77 4.63
N PHE A 28 -5.27 -1.62 3.34
CA PHE A 28 -5.86 -2.46 2.31
C PHE A 28 -5.39 -3.92 2.42
N GLY A 29 -4.09 -4.14 2.63
CA GLY A 29 -3.52 -5.46 2.85
C GLY A 29 -4.08 -6.15 4.10
N ALA A 30 -4.12 -5.43 5.23
CA ALA A 30 -4.67 -5.92 6.49
C ALA A 30 -6.17 -6.23 6.37
N PHE A 31 -6.93 -5.42 5.63
CA PHE A 31 -8.34 -5.65 5.37
C PHE A 31 -8.58 -6.94 4.58
N LEU A 32 -7.82 -7.17 3.50
CA LEU A 32 -7.91 -8.40 2.70
C LEU A 32 -7.52 -9.64 3.52
N LEU A 33 -6.46 -9.54 4.34
CA LEU A 33 -6.05 -10.60 5.26
C LEU A 33 -7.17 -10.90 6.27
N GLY A 34 -7.74 -9.87 6.88
CA GLY A 34 -8.84 -9.98 7.84
C GLY A 34 -10.09 -10.62 7.21
N MET A 35 -10.43 -10.23 5.98
CA MET A 35 -11.51 -10.88 5.22
C MET A 35 -11.22 -12.35 4.95
N GLY A 36 -10.00 -12.70 4.54
CA GLY A 36 -9.60 -14.08 4.31
C GLY A 36 -9.72 -14.93 5.58
N VAL A 37 -9.25 -14.40 6.72
CA VAL A 37 -9.36 -15.05 8.03
C VAL A 37 -10.82 -15.20 8.46
N MET A 38 -11.63 -14.15 8.30
CA MET A 38 -13.06 -14.19 8.64
C MET A 38 -13.83 -15.22 7.80
N LEU A 39 -13.55 -15.30 6.49
CA LEU A 39 -14.12 -16.30 5.60
C LEU A 39 -13.68 -17.72 5.98
N TRP A 40 -12.42 -17.89 6.38
CA TRP A 40 -11.92 -19.16 6.86
C TRP A 40 -12.69 -19.65 8.11
N PHE A 41 -12.92 -18.75 9.08
CA PHE A 41 -13.69 -19.11 10.27
C PHE A 41 -15.18 -19.35 10.00
N ARG A 42 -15.76 -18.67 9.01
CA ARG A 42 -17.20 -18.75 8.71
C ARG A 42 -17.57 -19.93 7.81
N ASN A 43 -16.80 -20.16 6.74
CA ASN A 43 -17.12 -21.12 5.68
C ASN A 43 -16.11 -22.27 5.58
N GLY A 44 -15.02 -22.26 6.36
CA GLY A 44 -13.92 -23.21 6.21
C GLY A 44 -12.91 -22.81 5.13
N PHE A 45 -11.99 -23.71 4.80
CA PHE A 45 -10.91 -23.46 3.85
C PHE A 45 -11.40 -23.60 2.40
N GLU A 46 -12.10 -22.57 1.90
CA GLU A 46 -12.50 -22.46 0.50
C GLU A 46 -11.40 -21.82 -0.35
N LEU A 47 -11.42 -22.06 -1.67
CA LEU A 47 -10.50 -21.47 -2.65
C LEU A 47 -10.37 -19.94 -2.56
N ALA A 48 -11.41 -19.25 -2.09
CA ALA A 48 -11.42 -17.80 -1.88
C ALA A 48 -10.46 -17.32 -0.77
N VAL A 49 -10.20 -18.14 0.26
CA VAL A 49 -9.32 -17.80 1.39
C VAL A 49 -7.85 -17.62 0.95
N PRO A 50 -7.19 -18.60 0.31
CA PRO A 50 -5.82 -18.42 -0.15
C PRO A 50 -5.71 -17.35 -1.23
N LEU A 51 -6.75 -17.15 -2.06
CA LEU A 51 -6.80 -16.07 -3.03
C LEU A 51 -6.73 -14.69 -2.37
N LEU A 52 -7.50 -14.46 -1.30
CA LEU A 52 -7.46 -13.21 -0.53
C LEU A 52 -6.12 -13.00 0.18
N ILE A 53 -5.52 -14.07 0.70
CA ILE A 53 -4.19 -14.01 1.31
C ILE A 53 -3.15 -13.65 0.26
N ILE A 54 -3.18 -14.28 -0.92
CA ILE A 54 -2.25 -13.96 -2.02
C ILE A 54 -2.43 -12.52 -2.48
N LEU A 55 -3.67 -12.05 -2.60
CA LEU A 55 -3.98 -10.69 -3.01
C LEU A 55 -3.55 -9.64 -1.96
N SER A 56 -3.45 -10.03 -0.69
CA SER A 56 -2.97 -9.15 0.39
C SER A 56 -1.44 -8.98 0.41
N LEU A 57 -0.67 -9.88 -0.21
CA LEU A 57 0.80 -9.83 -0.20
C LEU A 57 1.38 -8.58 -0.89
N PRO A 58 0.97 -8.21 -2.13
CA PRO A 58 1.47 -7.00 -2.78
C PRO A 58 1.29 -5.71 -1.96
N PRO A 59 0.09 -5.39 -1.42
CA PRO A 59 -0.07 -4.17 -0.63
C PRO A 59 0.66 -4.22 0.71
N LEU A 60 0.77 -5.39 1.36
CA LEU A 60 1.58 -5.54 2.58
C LEU A 60 3.09 -5.40 2.31
N TYR A 61 3.56 -5.93 1.18
CA TYR A 61 4.93 -5.76 0.75
C TYR A 61 5.26 -4.28 0.50
N LEU A 62 4.37 -3.56 -0.18
CA LEU A 62 4.51 -2.12 -0.39
C LEU A 62 4.52 -1.32 0.92
N ALA A 63 3.71 -1.74 1.89
CA ALA A 63 3.62 -1.08 3.18
C ALA A 63 4.87 -1.26 4.06
N ILE A 64 5.46 -2.46 4.08
CA ILE A 64 6.46 -2.86 5.09
C ILE A 64 7.88 -2.92 4.52
N LEU A 65 8.04 -3.44 3.30
CA LEU A 65 9.33 -3.84 2.75
C LEU A 65 9.80 -2.99 1.56
N ALA A 66 8.86 -2.43 0.79
CA ALA A 66 9.22 -1.67 -0.40
C ALA A 66 9.89 -0.34 -0.05
N ALA A 67 10.89 0.04 -0.84
CA ALA A 67 11.53 1.35 -0.75
C ALA A 67 10.54 2.47 -1.07
N ASP A 68 10.75 3.66 -0.50
CA ASP A 68 9.86 4.83 -0.66
C ASP A 68 9.59 5.14 -2.15
N ASP A 69 10.63 5.08 -3.00
CA ASP A 69 10.53 5.31 -4.45
C ASP A 69 9.68 4.24 -5.16
N THR A 70 9.68 3.00 -4.67
CA THR A 70 8.87 1.90 -5.24
C THR A 70 7.40 2.07 -4.89
N VAL A 71 7.10 2.54 -3.67
CA VAL A 71 5.74 2.84 -3.23
C VAL A 71 5.18 4.01 -4.04
N ASP A 72 5.95 5.09 -4.16
CA ASP A 72 5.52 6.29 -4.90
C ASP A 72 5.30 5.96 -6.39
N SER A 73 6.15 5.13 -7.00
CA SER A 73 5.99 4.65 -8.38
C SER A 73 4.73 3.81 -8.57
N TRP A 74 4.42 2.89 -7.65
CA TRP A 74 3.20 2.07 -7.70
C TRP A 74 1.93 2.90 -7.61
N PHE A 75 1.90 3.89 -6.72
CA PHE A 75 0.75 4.80 -6.61
C PHE A 75 0.67 5.76 -7.80
N SER A 76 1.81 6.20 -8.35
CA SER A 76 1.83 7.02 -9.56
C SER A 76 1.28 6.26 -10.78
N VAL A 77 1.59 4.96 -10.91
CA VAL A 77 0.99 4.10 -11.94
C VAL A 77 -0.53 4.03 -11.76
N LEU A 78 -1.03 3.90 -10.52
CA LEU A 78 -2.47 3.89 -10.25
C LEU A 78 -3.14 5.24 -10.57
N GLU A 79 -2.45 6.37 -10.36
CA GLU A 79 -2.94 7.70 -10.76
C GLU A 79 -3.04 7.86 -12.28
N ILE A 80 -2.16 7.23 -13.06
CA ILE A 80 -2.22 7.27 -14.54
C ILE A 80 -3.48 6.56 -15.09
N PHE A 81 -4.02 5.59 -14.34
CA PHE A 81 -5.26 4.91 -14.70
C PHE A 81 -6.54 5.65 -14.25
N ARG A 82 -6.41 6.86 -13.68
CA ARG A 82 -7.52 7.70 -13.21
C ARG A 82 -7.78 8.88 -14.14
#